data_AF-A0A3D9D0C7-F1
#
_entry.id   AF-A0A3D9D0C7-F1
#
_cell.length_a   1.000
_cell.length_b   1.000
_cell.length_c   1.000
_cell.angle_alpha   90.00
_cell.angle_beta   90.00
_cell.angle_gamma   90.00
#
_symmetry.space_group_name_H-M   'P 1'
#
loop_
_entity.id
_entity.type
_entity.pdbx_description
1 polymer ?
#
loop_
_entity_poly.entity_id
_entity_poly.type
_entity_poly.pdbx_seq_one_letter_code
_entity_poly.pdbx_strand_id
1 'polypeptide(L)' 'MKATKYFQNSTEMADFARQFRQENKQNKWFIRTFLRCDHVINENRKAIVLVDNETIIQRLITCKKCFNAQNSSK' A
#
# COMPACT_ATOMS: atom_id res chain seq x y z
N MET A 1 -7.00 -7.71 10.72
CA MET A 1 -5.72 -7.21 10.18
C MET A 1 -6.00 -6.05 9.25
N LYS A 2 -5.26 -4.94 9.35
CA LYS A 2 -5.45 -3.76 8.51
C LYS A 2 -5.26 -4.11 7.03
N ALA A 3 -6.17 -3.67 6.17
CA ALA A 3 -6.27 -4.08 4.77
C ALA A 3 -4.99 -3.74 4.01
N THR A 4 -4.26 -4.74 3.53
CA THR A 4 -3.23 -4.52 2.52
C THR A 4 -3.93 -4.22 1.20
N LYS A 5 -3.61 -3.10 0.57
CA LYS A 5 -4.08 -2.74 -0.77
C LYS A 5 -2.98 -3.00 -1.77
N TYR A 6 -3.28 -3.80 -2.78
CA TYR A 6 -2.33 -4.09 -3.85
C TYR A 6 -2.53 -3.14 -5.03
N PHE A 7 -1.44 -2.86 -5.73
CA PHE A 7 -1.42 -2.00 -6.92
C PHE A 7 -0.71 -2.72 -8.07
N GLN A 8 -1.13 -2.42 -9.30
CA GLN A 8 -0.53 -3.02 -10.50
C GLN A 8 0.89 -2.50 -10.74
N ASN A 9 1.13 -1.21 -10.46
CA ASN A 9 2.40 -0.53 -10.67
C ASN A 9 2.72 0.47 -9.54
N SER A 10 3.96 0.96 -9.52
CA SER A 10 4.43 1.89 -8.48
C SER A 10 3.88 3.30 -8.62
N THR A 11 3.43 3.69 -9.81
CA THR A 11 2.89 5.03 -10.08
C THR A 11 1.54 5.19 -9.37
N GLU A 12 0.61 4.28 -9.61
CA GLU A 12 -0.71 4.25 -8.94
C GLU A 12 -0.57 4.17 -7.42
N MET A 13 0.38 3.37 -6.93
CA MET A 13 0.67 3.26 -5.50
C MET A 13 1.13 4.61 -4.92
N ALA A 14 2.03 5.31 -5.62
CA ALA A 14 2.54 6.59 -5.18
C ALA A 14 1.47 7.69 -5.23
N ASP A 15 0.61 7.69 -6.24
CA ASP A 15 -0.47 8.66 -6.38
C ASP A 15 -1.54 8.45 -5.30
N PHE A 16 -1.88 7.20 -4.98
CA PHE A 16 -2.76 6.89 -3.85
C PHE A 16 -2.19 7.38 -2.52
N ALA A 17 -0.88 7.18 -2.28
CA ALA A 17 -0.23 7.66 -1.06
C ALA A 17 -0.18 9.20 -0.98
N ARG A 18 0.01 9.88 -2.12
CA ARG A 18 -0.02 11.35 -2.20
C ARG A 18 -1.41 11.88 -1.88
N GLN A 19 -2.46 11.29 -2.47
CA GLN A 19 -3.84 11.66 -2.20
C GLN A 19 -4.16 11.48 -0.71
N PHE A 20 -3.76 10.36 -0.11
CA PHE A 20 -3.94 10.12 1.32
C PHE A 20 -3.39 11.27 2.19
N ARG A 21 -2.17 11.75 1.88
CA ARG A 21 -1.58 12.89 2.61
C ARG A 21 -2.35 14.21 2.38
N GLN A 22 -2.95 14.40 1.21
CA GLN A 22 -3.72 15.61 0.88
C GLN A 22 -5.02 15.71 1.69
N GLU A 23 -5.63 14.57 2.03
CA GLU A 23 -6.92 14.49 2.71
C GLU A 23 -6.89 14.83 4.21
N ASN A 24 -5.76 15.25 4.80
CA ASN A 24 -5.62 15.98 6.08
C ASN A 24 -4.12 16.02 6.47
N LYS A 25 -3.47 17.18 6.32
CA LYS A 25 -1.99 17.27 6.34
C LYS A 25 -1.31 17.10 7.70
N GLN A 26 -2.01 17.32 8.83
CA GLN A 26 -1.37 17.36 10.14
C GLN A 26 -0.93 15.97 10.64
N ASN A 27 -1.75 14.94 10.43
CA ASN A 27 -1.51 13.63 11.04
C ASN A 27 -1.32 12.48 10.05
N LYS A 28 -1.52 12.73 8.74
CA LYS A 28 -1.43 11.71 7.68
C LYS A 28 -0.07 11.71 7.00
N TRP A 29 0.72 10.68 7.23
CA TRP A 29 2.05 10.50 6.63
C TRP A 29 2.09 9.21 5.81
N PHE A 30 3.09 9.09 4.96
CA PHE A 30 3.37 7.82 4.29
C PHE A 30 4.86 7.53 4.32
N ILE A 31 5.19 6.26 4.55
CA ILE A 31 6.57 5.79 4.67
C ILE A 31 6.84 4.85 3.51
N ARG A 32 7.85 5.16 2.69
CA ARG A 32 8.34 4.25 1.64
C ARG A 32 9.17 3.15 2.29
N THR A 33 8.87 1.90 1.96
CA THR A 33 9.54 0.74 2.54
C THR A 33 9.50 -0.44 1.56
N PHE A 34 10.00 -1.58 2.01
CA PHE A 34 9.88 -2.86 1.32
C PHE A 34 9.16 -3.83 2.23
N LEU A 35 8.13 -4.51 1.70
CA LEU A 35 7.36 -5.50 2.43
C LEU A 35 7.30 -6.81 1.62
N ARG A 36 7.22 -7.92 2.35
CA ARG A 36 6.91 -9.22 1.77
C ARG A 36 5.47 -9.19 1.25
N CYS A 37 5.28 -9.76 0.08
CA CYS A 37 3.94 -9.91 -0.47
C CYS A 37 3.32 -11.21 0.03
N ASP A 38 2.04 -11.19 0.39
CA ASP A 38 1.38 -12.34 1.02
C ASP A 38 1.34 -13.59 0.10
N HIS A 39 1.47 -13.42 -1.22
CA HIS A 39 1.53 -14.54 -2.19
C HIS A 39 2.96 -14.99 -2.57
N VAL A 40 4.01 -14.25 -2.21
CA VAL A 40 5.42 -14.67 -2.41
C VAL A 40 6.17 -14.42 -1.11
N ILE A 41 6.38 -15.50 -0.37
CA ILE A 41 6.98 -15.47 0.98
C ILE A 41 8.45 -14.97 0.95
N ASN A 42 9.11 -14.99 -0.23
CA ASN A 42 10.54 -14.70 -0.39
C ASN A 42 10.89 -13.49 -1.28
N GLU A 43 9.94 -12.65 -1.67
CA GLU A 43 10.25 -11.47 -2.51
C GLU A 43 9.84 -10.17 -1.81
N ASN A 44 10.84 -9.34 -1.51
CA ASN A 44 10.62 -7.98 -1.00
C ASN A 44 10.15 -7.09 -2.14
N ARG A 45 8.94 -6.54 -2.00
CA ARG A 45 8.35 -5.65 -3.01
C ARG A 45 8.30 -4.23 -2.48
N LYS A 46 8.41 -3.27 -3.42
CA LYS A 46 8.22 -1.84 -3.10
C LYS A 46 6.85 -1.66 -2.46
N ALA A 47 6.86 -0.99 -1.31
CA ALA A 47 5.66 -0.79 -0.51
C ALA A 47 5.63 0.63 0.06
N ILE A 48 4.42 1.06 0.41
CA ILE A 48 4.21 2.30 1.15
C ILE A 48 3.29 1.98 2.33
N VAL A 49 3.66 2.45 3.50
CA VAL A 49 2.82 2.36 4.69
C VAL A 49 2.15 3.71 4.91
N LEU A 50 0.81 3.71 4.97
CA LEU A 50 0.03 4.88 5.33
C LEU A 50 -0.10 4.93 6.85
N VAL A 51 0.25 6.07 7.42
CA VAL A 51 0.27 6.32 8.86
C VAL A 51 -0.66 7.49 9.16
N ASP A 52 -1.54 7.32 10.15
CA ASP A 52 -2.36 8.39 10.69
C ASP A 52 -2.20 8.42 12.20
N ASN A 53 -1.85 9.57 12.77
CA ASN A 53 -1.62 9.76 14.20
C ASN A 53 -0.70 8.66 14.79
N GLU A 54 0.48 8.48 14.16
CA GLU A 54 1.49 7.46 14.48
C GLU A 54 1.03 5.99 14.36
N THR A 55 -0.19 5.77 13.89
CA THR A 55 -0.77 4.45 13.72
C THR A 55 -0.73 4.06 12.24
N ILE A 56 -0.14 2.91 11.92
CA ILE A 56 -0.20 2.35 10.57
C ILE A 56 -1.65 2.05 10.24
N ILE A 57 -2.28 2.69 9.25
CA ILE A 57 -3.68 2.42 8.90
C ILE A 57 -3.83 1.48 7.70
N GLN A 58 -2.89 1.50 6.75
CA GLN A 58 -2.98 0.73 5.51
C GLN A 58 -1.58 0.45 4.95
N ARG A 59 -1.41 -0.72 4.34
CA ARG A 59 -0.19 -1.09 3.61
C ARG A 59 -0.50 -1.08 2.12
N LEU A 60 0.35 -0.46 1.33
CA LEU A 60 0.27 -0.41 -0.12
C LEU A 60 1.43 -1.23 -0.68
N ILE A 61 1.16 -2.20 -1.56
CA ILE A 61 2.19 -3.06 -2.15
C ILE A 61 2.00 -3.17 -3.66
N THR A 62 3.10 -3.06 -4.42
CA THR A 62 3.04 -3.30 -5.87
C THR A 62 3.09 -4.79 -6.18
N CYS A 63 1.97 -5.37 -6.60
CA CYS A 63 1.89 -6.78 -6.95
C CYS A 63 0.75 -7.03 -7.95
N LYS A 64 1.10 -7.46 -9.18
CA LYS A 64 0.10 -7.77 -10.22
C LYS A 64 -0.78 -8.96 -9.86
N LYS A 65 -0.22 -10.05 -9.33
CA LYS A 65 -0.98 -11.26 -8.97
C LYS A 65 -2.00 -10.98 -7.87
N CYS A 66 -1.58 -10.36 -6.77
CA CYS A 66 -2.47 -9.95 -5.69
C CYS A 66 -3.45 -8.86 -6.12
N PHE A 67 -3.03 -7.92 -6.98
CA PHE A 67 -3.95 -6.93 -7.53
C PHE A 67 -5.06 -7.60 -8.33
N ASN A 68 -4.73 -8.56 -9.20
CA ASN A 68 -5.73 -9.32 -9.94
C ASN A 68 -6.63 -10.10 -8.99
N ALA A 69 -6.08 -10.86 -8.03
CA ALA A 69 -6.87 -11.61 -7.05
C ALA A 69 -7.82 -10.71 -6.23
N GLN A 70 -7.36 -9.51 -5.82
CA GLN A 70 -8.17 -8.51 -5.11
C GLN A 70 -9.33 -7.99 -5.97
N ASN A 71 -9.15 -7.87 -7.28
CA ASN A 71 -10.16 -7.33 -8.20
C ASN A 71 -11.00 -8.40 -8.92
N SER A 72 -10.57 -9.67 -8.93
CA SER A 72 -11.32 -10.79 -9.52
C SER A 72 -12.43 -11.31 -8.61
N SER A 73 -12.50 -10.86 -7.36
CA SER A 73 -13.57 -11.21 -6.42
C SER A 73 -14.75 -10.21 -6.48
N LYS A 74 -14.93 -9.53 -7.61
CA LYS A 74 -16.03 -8.60 -7.88
C LYS A 74 -16.96 -9.14 -8.95
#